data_AF-A0A2E2TLX0-F1
#
_entry.id   AF-A0A2E2TLX0-F1
#
_cell.length_a   1.000
_cell.length_b   1.000
_cell.length_c   1.000
_cell.angle_alpha   90.00
_cell.angle_beta   90.00
_cell.angle_gamma   90.00
#
_symmetry.space_group_name_H-M   'P 1'
#
loop_
_entity.id
_entity.type
_entity.pdbx_description
1 polymer ?
#
loop_
_entity_poly.entity_id
_entity_poly.type
_entity_poly.pdbx_seq_one_letter_code
_entity_poly.pdbx_strand_id
1 'polypeptide(L)'
;MKKGFTLFEILLVVAIIGIMAALVPVAYVRLFTDTSVDTAIKTYKTTVRRAQTLALSGEGGDGWGVYITTGSATIFKGGSYAGRDTSFDEVYETSGSVVVSGIQEVTFEKITG
;
A
#
# COMPACT_ATOMS: atom_id res chain seq x y z
N MET A 1 -37.65 14.15 -43.88
CA MET A 1 -38.29 14.26 -42.56
C MET A 1 -37.33 13.69 -41.52
N LYS A 2 -36.78 14.52 -40.62
CA LYS A 2 -35.88 14.04 -39.57
C LYS A 2 -36.74 13.41 -38.47
N LYS A 3 -36.63 12.09 -38.28
CA LYS A 3 -37.23 11.40 -37.12
C LYS A 3 -36.46 11.85 -35.88
N GLY A 4 -37.09 12.65 -35.03
CA GLY A 4 -36.55 13.02 -33.72
C GLY A 4 -36.76 11.90 -32.71
N PHE A 5 -35.94 11.87 -31.66
CA PHE A 5 -36.16 10.98 -30.52
C PHE A 5 -37.46 11.33 -29.81
N THR A 6 -38.21 10.31 -29.41
CA THR A 6 -39.42 10.45 -28.59
C THR A 6 -39.05 10.72 -27.13
N LEU A 7 -39.94 11.41 -26.42
CA LEU A 7 -39.80 11.67 -24.98
C LEU A 7 -39.63 10.38 -24.18
N PHE A 8 -40.33 9.31 -24.59
CA PHE A 8 -40.23 8.01 -23.95
C PHE A 8 -38.86 7.35 -24.17
N GLU A 9 -38.28 7.45 -25.37
CA GLU A 9 -36.92 6.96 -25.62
C GLU A 9 -35.89 7.69 -24.76
N ILE A 10 -36.02 9.01 -24.57
CA ILE A 10 -35.12 9.78 -23.69
C ILE A 10 -35.25 9.30 -22.24
N LEU A 11 -36.49 9.12 -21.75
CA LEU A 11 -36.73 8.61 -20.39
C LEU A 11 -36.16 7.21 -20.19
N LEU A 12 -36.30 6.32 -21.18
CA LEU A 12 -35.77 4.98 -21.13
C LEU A 12 -34.23 4.98 -21.11
N VAL A 13 -33.59 5.81 -21.92
CA VAL A 13 -32.12 5.96 -21.93
C VAL A 13 -31.61 6.49 -20.59
N VAL A 14 -32.26 7.52 -20.01
CA VAL A 14 -31.89 8.06 -18.70
C VAL A 14 -32.08 7.01 -17.60
N ALA A 15 -33.15 6.22 -17.64
CA ALA A 15 -33.38 5.14 -16.68
C ALA A 15 -32.28 4.06 -16.76
N ILE A 16 -31.90 3.66 -17.97
CA ILE A 16 -30.81 2.68 -18.18
C ILE A 16 -29.47 3.24 -17.68
N ILE A 17 -29.14 4.50 -18.00
CA ILE A 17 -27.92 5.15 -17.52
C ILE A 17 -27.91 5.23 -15.99
N GLY A 18 -29.04 5.56 -15.36
CA GLY A 18 -29.18 5.60 -13.90
C GLY A 18 -28.92 4.24 -13.25
N ILE A 19 -29.47 3.16 -13.81
CA ILE A 19 -29.25 1.78 -13.33
C ILE A 19 -27.76 1.42 -13.47
N MET A 20 -27.13 1.71 -14.61
CA MET A 20 -25.71 1.43 -14.80
C MET A 20 -24.83 2.23 -13.83
N ALA A 21 -25.12 3.52 -13.63
CA ALA A 21 -24.36 4.40 -12.74
C ALA A 21 -24.39 3.91 -11.27
N ALA A 22 -25.47 3.26 -10.85
CA ALA A 22 -25.58 2.69 -9.51
C ALA A 22 -24.76 1.40 -9.32
N LEU A 23 -24.55 0.62 -10.38
CA LEU A 23 -23.86 -0.68 -10.31
C LEU A 23 -22.33 -0.57 -10.36
N VAL A 24 -21.80 0.41 -11.10
CA VAL A 24 -20.35 0.59 -11.31
C VAL A 24 -19.56 0.78 -10.00
N PRO A 25 -19.98 1.63 -9.03
CA PRO A 25 -19.21 1.89 -7.82
C PRO A 25 -19.06 0.64 -6.93
N VAL A 26 -20.10 -0.18 -6.82
CA VAL A 26 -20.11 -1.36 -5.93
C VAL A 26 -19.08 -2.41 -6.37
N ALA A 27 -18.93 -2.60 -7.69
CA ALA A 27 -17.95 -3.51 -8.24
C ALA A 27 -16.51 -2.99 -8.07
N TYR A 28 -16.32 -1.67 -8.15
CA TYR A 28 -14.99 -1.05 -8.07
C TYR A 28 -14.37 -1.08 -6.67
N VAL A 29 -15.18 -0.92 -5.62
CA VAL A 29 -14.69 -0.87 -4.23
C VAL A 29 -13.96 -2.15 -3.82
N ARG A 30 -14.49 -3.33 -4.20
CA ARG A 30 -13.87 -4.62 -3.84
C ARG A 30 -12.51 -4.83 -4.52
N LEU A 31 -12.42 -4.48 -5.80
CA LEU A 31 -11.17 -4.57 -6.56
C LEU A 31 -10.09 -3.64 -5.98
N PHE A 32 -10.50 -2.45 -5.54
CA PHE A 32 -9.60 -1.48 -4.93
C PHE A 32 -9.03 -1.97 -3.59
N THR A 33 -9.86 -2.59 -2.74
CA THR A 33 -9.40 -3.11 -1.44
C THR A 33 -8.43 -4.28 -1.60
N ASP A 34 -8.73 -5.24 -2.47
CA ASP A 34 -7.91 -6.44 -2.65
C ASP A 34 -6.54 -6.09 -3.24
N THR A 35 -6.53 -5.23 -4.26
CA THR A 35 -5.30 -4.75 -4.90
C THR A 35 -4.42 -3.94 -3.93
N SER A 36 -5.06 -3.16 -3.04
CA SER A 36 -4.35 -2.38 -2.01
C SER A 36 -3.65 -3.27 -1.00
N VAL A 37 -4.32 -4.32 -0.52
CA VAL A 37 -3.75 -5.28 0.43
C VAL A 37 -2.60 -6.06 -0.20
N ASP A 38 -2.76 -6.56 -1.42
CA ASP A 38 -1.71 -7.29 -2.13
C ASP A 38 -0.47 -6.42 -2.37
N THR A 39 -0.68 -5.15 -2.74
CA THR A 39 0.41 -4.18 -2.91
C THR A 39 1.12 -3.92 -1.58
N ALA A 40 0.36 -3.69 -0.51
CA ALA A 40 0.94 -3.47 0.83
C ALA A 40 1.78 -4.66 1.29
N ILE A 41 1.27 -5.90 1.15
CA ILE A 41 2.01 -7.12 1.49
C ILE A 41 3.31 -7.23 0.70
N LYS A 42 3.29 -6.93 -0.61
CA LYS A 42 4.50 -6.95 -1.46
C LYS A 42 5.50 -5.89 -1.03
N THR A 43 5.04 -4.68 -0.73
CA THR A 43 5.89 -3.60 -0.22
C THR A 43 6.54 -4.01 1.09
N TYR A 44 5.76 -4.46 2.08
CA TYR A 44 6.28 -4.87 3.38
C TYR A 44 7.31 -6.01 3.27
N LYS A 45 7.00 -7.07 2.52
CA LYS A 45 7.96 -8.16 2.27
C LYS A 45 9.26 -7.68 1.62
N THR A 46 9.16 -6.75 0.68
CA THR A 46 10.33 -6.17 0.01
C THR A 46 11.16 -5.35 0.97
N THR A 47 10.53 -4.51 1.80
CA THR A 47 11.23 -3.68 2.78
C THR A 47 11.97 -4.51 3.84
N VAL A 48 11.36 -5.59 4.33
CA VAL A 48 12.01 -6.53 5.27
C VAL A 48 13.24 -7.17 4.64
N ARG A 49 13.12 -7.69 3.41
CA ARG A 49 14.25 -8.30 2.69
C ARG A 49 15.36 -7.30 2.39
N ARG A 50 14.99 -6.05 2.11
CA ARG A 50 15.95 -4.97 1.87
C ARG A 50 16.71 -4.62 3.15
N ALA A 51 16.02 -4.45 4.28
CA ALA A 51 16.66 -4.23 5.58
C ALA A 51 17.62 -5.38 5.94
N GLN A 52 17.21 -6.63 5.72
CA GLN A 52 18.08 -7.79 5.93
C GLN A 52 19.33 -7.76 5.02
N THR A 53 19.15 -7.42 3.74
CA THR A 53 20.28 -7.32 2.79
C THR A 53 21.27 -6.24 3.20
N LEU A 54 20.79 -5.10 3.69
CA LEU A 54 21.61 -4.00 4.18
C LEU A 54 22.37 -4.39 5.47
N ALA A 55 21.74 -5.13 6.38
CA ALA A 55 22.39 -5.68 7.57
C ALA A 55 23.49 -6.71 7.21
N LEU A 56 23.22 -7.59 6.25
CA LEU A 56 24.17 -8.59 5.77
C LEU A 56 25.36 -7.98 5.03
N SER A 57 25.14 -6.92 4.24
CA SER A 57 26.24 -6.20 3.57
C SER A 57 27.06 -5.35 4.54
N GLY A 58 26.58 -5.15 5.77
CA GLY A 58 27.23 -4.31 6.77
C GLY A 58 27.22 -2.82 6.39
N GLU A 59 26.27 -2.41 5.55
CA GLU A 59 26.13 -1.03 5.07
C GLU A 59 25.98 -0.07 6.26
N GLY A 60 26.70 1.03 6.27
CA GLY A 60 26.60 2.04 7.34
C GLY A 60 27.12 1.62 8.71
N GLY A 61 27.64 0.40 8.87
CA GLY A 61 28.37 -0.04 10.07
C GLY A 61 27.53 -0.63 11.21
N ASP A 62 26.22 -0.46 11.18
CA ASP A 62 25.25 -0.87 12.21
C ASP A 62 24.26 -1.94 11.72
N GLY A 63 23.40 -2.43 12.61
CA GLY A 63 22.22 -3.23 12.26
C GLY A 63 21.16 -2.40 11.52
N TRP A 64 20.27 -3.09 10.80
CA TRP A 64 19.18 -2.46 10.05
C TRP A 64 17.84 -3.07 10.45
N GLY A 65 16.79 -2.27 10.37
CA GLY A 65 15.45 -2.74 10.68
C GLY A 65 14.39 -2.14 9.77
N VAL A 66 13.17 -2.61 9.94
CA VAL A 66 11.99 -2.00 9.32
C VAL A 66 10.94 -1.74 10.39
N TYR A 67 10.31 -0.58 10.29
CA TYR A 67 9.17 -0.19 11.09
C TYR A 67 7.95 -0.04 10.19
N ILE A 68 6.92 -0.83 10.43
CA ILE A 68 5.71 -0.90 9.61
C ILE A 68 4.56 -0.24 10.36
N THR A 69 3.92 0.72 9.72
CA THR A 69 2.71 1.38 10.20
C THR A 69 1.59 1.27 9.18
N THR A 70 0.39 1.71 9.56
CA THR A 70 -0.72 1.81 8.60
C THR A 70 -0.38 2.89 7.58
N GLY A 71 -0.26 2.50 6.31
CA GLY A 71 0.02 3.41 5.21
C GLY A 71 1.51 3.61 4.90
N SER A 72 2.45 3.06 5.68
CA SER A 72 3.87 3.16 5.32
C SER A 72 4.75 2.09 5.98
N ALA A 73 5.92 1.85 5.40
CA ALA A 73 7.00 1.10 6.01
C ALA A 73 8.31 1.90 5.90
N THR A 74 9.00 2.08 7.01
CA THR A 74 10.28 2.78 7.08
C THR A 74 11.40 1.79 7.33
N ILE A 75 12.34 1.67 6.39
CA ILE A 75 13.62 1.01 6.63
C ILE A 75 14.50 2.00 7.39
N PHE A 76 15.17 1.53 8.42
CA PHE A 76 16.03 2.37 9.25
C PHE A 76 17.34 1.67 9.59
N LYS A 77 18.36 2.47 9.89
CA LYS A 77 19.64 2.01 10.43
C LYS A 77 19.68 2.24 11.94
N GLY A 78 20.03 1.21 12.70
CA GLY A 78 20.15 1.24 14.16
C GLY A 78 19.55 0.01 14.84
N GLY A 79 19.79 -0.12 16.15
CA GLY A 79 19.30 -1.25 16.95
C GLY A 79 17.82 -1.17 17.34
N SER A 80 17.14 -0.04 17.07
CA SER A 80 15.68 0.09 17.18
C SER A 80 15.20 1.29 16.37
N TYR A 81 13.90 1.32 16.04
CA TYR A 81 13.31 2.46 15.33
C TYR A 81 13.40 3.74 16.18
N ALA A 82 13.26 3.65 17.49
CA ALA A 82 13.34 4.79 18.39
C ALA A 82 14.76 5.38 18.48
N GLY A 83 15.79 4.53 18.41
CA GLY A 83 17.21 4.93 18.48
C GLY A 83 17.90 5.03 17.13
N ARG A 84 17.15 5.12 16.03
CA ARG A 84 17.68 5.08 14.67
C ARG A 84 18.41 6.37 14.25
N ASP A 85 19.24 6.24 13.24
CA ASP A 85 19.81 7.37 12.50
C ASP A 85 18.87 7.76 11.36
N THR A 86 18.09 8.83 11.55
CA THR A 86 17.07 9.30 10.61
C THR A 86 17.63 9.71 9.24
N SER A 87 18.95 9.90 9.12
CA SER A 87 19.59 10.25 7.84
C SER A 87 19.56 9.10 6.84
N PHE A 88 19.35 7.87 7.33
CA PHE A 88 19.28 6.63 6.54
C PHE A 88 17.85 6.09 6.42
N ASP A 89 16.84 6.85 6.85
CA ASP A 89 15.44 6.42 6.77
C ASP A 89 15.01 6.33 5.29
N GLU A 90 14.57 5.15 4.88
CA GLU A 90 13.90 4.95 3.59
C GLU A 90 12.42 4.67 3.82
N VAL A 91 11.56 5.62 3.42
CA VAL A 91 10.12 5.52 3.62
C VAL A 91 9.44 5.00 2.34
N TYR A 92 8.69 3.92 2.51
CA TYR A 92 7.86 3.32 1.48
C TYR A 92 6.39 3.51 1.83
N GLU A 93 5.72 4.40 1.11
CA GLU A 93 4.29 4.64 1.26
C GLU A 93 3.47 3.46 0.71
N THR A 94 2.34 3.21 1.36
CA THR A 94 1.34 2.22 0.94
C THR A 94 -0.06 2.74 1.18
N SER A 95 -1.07 1.90 0.92
CA SER A 95 -2.47 2.29 1.08
C SER A 95 -2.83 2.45 2.57
N GLY A 96 -3.29 3.64 2.94
CA GLY A 96 -3.83 3.93 4.29
C GLY A 96 -5.10 3.14 4.65
N SER A 97 -5.71 2.47 3.66
CA SER A 97 -6.85 1.55 3.89
C SER A 97 -6.41 0.21 4.50
N VAL A 98 -5.11 -0.10 4.53
CA VAL A 98 -4.57 -1.36 5.06
C VAL A 98 -4.09 -1.15 6.50
N VAL A 99 -4.89 -1.61 7.47
CA VAL A 99 -4.54 -1.54 8.89
C VAL A 99 -3.55 -2.66 9.23
N VAL A 100 -2.41 -2.28 9.79
CA VAL A 100 -1.37 -3.22 10.28
C VAL A 100 -1.57 -3.46 11.78
N SER A 101 -1.42 -4.71 12.21
CA SER A 101 -1.50 -5.10 13.62
C SER A 101 -0.42 -6.14 13.97
N GLY A 102 -0.08 -6.25 15.25
CA GLY A 102 0.94 -7.18 15.75
C GLY A 102 2.34 -6.57 15.75
N ILE A 103 3.31 -7.31 15.19
CA ILE A 103 4.72 -6.88 15.15
C ILE A 103 4.86 -5.74 14.14
N GLN A 104 5.29 -4.58 14.63
CA GLN A 104 5.51 -3.38 13.83
C GLN A 104 6.97 -3.08 13.61
N GLU A 105 7.88 -3.71 14.36
CA GLU A 105 9.31 -3.49 14.25
C GLU A 105 10.03 -4.83 14.12
N VAL A 106 10.94 -4.91 13.15
CA VAL A 106 11.83 -6.05 12.96
C VAL A 106 13.23 -5.52 12.70
N THR A 107 14.19 -5.96 13.51
CA THR A 107 15.60 -5.56 13.41
C THR A 107 16.47 -6.76 13.07
N PHE A 108 17.54 -6.51 12.33
CA PHE A 108 18.51 -7.50 11.87
C PHE A 108 19.91 -7.11 12.35
N GLU A 109 20.59 -8.07 12.95
CA GLU A 109 21.97 -7.91 13.39
C GLU A 109 22.90 -7.88 12.18
N LYS A 110 23.95 -7.06 12.28
CA LYS A 110 24.95 -6.94 11.23
C LYS A 110 25.62 -8.29 10.95
N ILE A 111 25.88 -8.59 9.68
CA ILE A 111 26.62 -9.78 9.19
C ILE A 111 25.89 -11.12 9.39
N THR A 112 25.08 -11.28 10.45
CA THR A 112 24.30 -12.51 10.69
C THR A 112 22.89 -12.45 10.11
N GLY A 113 22.33 -11.23 9.98
CA GLY A 113 21.03 -10.94 9.35
C GLY A 113 19.83 -11.58 10.04
#